data_AF-A0A933K1K0-F1
#
_entry.id   AF-A0A933K1K0-F1
#
_cell.length_a   1.000
_cell.length_b   1.000
_cell.length_c   1.000
_cell.angle_alpha   90.00
_cell.angle_beta   90.00
_cell.angle_gamma   90.00
#
_symmetry.space_group_name_H-M   'P 1'
#
loop_
_entity.id
_entity.type
_entity.pdbx_description
1 polymer ?
#
loop_
_entity_poly.entity_id
_entity_poly.type
_entity_poly.pdbx_seq_one_letter_code
_entity_poly.pdbx_strand_id
1 'polypeptide(L)'
;ADSDGLLRLGRQVVAAGQSATTTLLDRSKLATAGRTAYWGEVMGYVSATFVSNVVMSVAFILVVFVWITRSVPVSLVAMIPNVMPIFVMFSAARALGYDLYEGFCIIDSLAIGNSVNDTIHYLFHVRANLDRGLGMEDSLREGFREVGCSMTISSVLVAVGFLACLPAEGIPIILSGVFMCLACLVAVALDVFMHPAMLLSLRRWR
;
A
#
# COMPACT_ATOMS: atom_id res chain seq x y z
N ALA A 1 14.76 68.10 -27.81
CA ALA A 1 14.36 66.88 -27.09
C ALA A 1 15.52 65.89 -27.19
N ASP A 2 16.16 65.61 -26.07
CA ASP A 2 17.46 64.92 -26.01
C ASP A 2 17.29 63.41 -26.32
N SER A 3 17.49 63.06 -27.59
CA SER A 3 17.34 61.68 -28.09
C SER A 3 18.34 60.70 -27.46
N ASP A 4 19.49 61.19 -27.01
CA ASP A 4 20.50 60.38 -26.32
C ASP A 4 20.07 60.01 -24.90
N GLY A 5 19.31 60.89 -24.22
CA GLY A 5 18.73 60.60 -22.90
C GLY A 5 17.72 59.46 -22.95
N LEU A 6 16.85 59.43 -23.96
CA LEU A 6 15.84 58.37 -24.14
C LEU A 6 16.47 57.03 -24.56
N LEU A 7 17.52 57.05 -25.39
CA LEU A 7 18.27 55.85 -25.77
C LEU A 7 19.10 55.27 -24.62
N ARG A 8 19.54 56.10 -23.67
CA ARG A 8 20.20 55.65 -22.44
C ARG A 8 19.21 55.03 -21.46
N LEU A 9 18.03 55.65 -21.29
CA LEU A 9 16.97 55.10 -20.45
C LEU A 9 16.45 53.76 -21.00
N GLY A 10 16.25 53.66 -22.32
CA GLY A 10 15.83 52.41 -22.97
C GLY A 10 16.84 51.28 -22.77
N ARG A 11 18.15 51.54 -22.90
CA ARG A 11 19.20 50.54 -22.64
C ARG A 11 19.27 50.13 -21.18
N GLN A 12 19.06 51.05 -20.23
CA GLN A 12 19.05 50.72 -18.80
C GLN A 12 17.82 49.89 -18.42
N VAL A 13 16.64 50.18 -18.97
CA VAL A 13 15.42 49.41 -18.71
C VAL A 13 15.51 48.01 -19.31
N VAL A 14 16.07 47.86 -20.52
CA VAL A 14 16.29 46.52 -21.13
C VAL A 14 17.34 45.71 -20.37
N ALA A 15 18.43 46.34 -19.93
CA ALA A 15 19.46 45.66 -19.12
C ALA A 15 18.93 45.27 -17.73
N ALA A 16 18.12 46.13 -17.09
CA ALA A 16 17.46 45.83 -15.83
C ALA A 16 16.40 44.73 -15.98
N GLY A 17 15.66 44.74 -17.09
CA GLY A 17 14.70 43.69 -17.45
C GLY A 17 15.39 42.33 -17.67
N GLN A 18 16.48 42.29 -18.44
CA GLN A 18 17.24 41.05 -18.67
C GLN A 18 17.88 40.52 -17.38
N SER A 19 18.43 41.38 -16.53
CA SER A 19 19.01 40.99 -15.25
C SER A 19 17.96 40.51 -14.25
N ALA A 20 16.77 41.12 -14.22
CA ALA A 20 15.64 40.66 -13.42
C ALA A 20 15.10 39.32 -13.95
N THR A 21 15.01 39.13 -15.27
CA THR A 21 14.56 37.86 -15.87
C THR A 21 15.57 36.73 -15.65
N THR A 22 16.89 36.97 -15.75
CA THR A 22 17.90 35.95 -15.43
C THR A 22 17.97 35.63 -13.95
N THR A 23 17.81 36.61 -13.06
CA THR A 23 17.83 36.38 -11.60
C THR A 23 16.56 35.69 -11.12
N LEU A 24 15.40 35.96 -11.73
CA LEU A 24 14.15 35.25 -11.46
C LEU A 24 14.14 33.85 -12.07
N LEU A 25 14.76 33.64 -13.25
CA LEU A 25 14.97 32.32 -13.84
C LEU A 25 15.99 31.49 -13.05
N ASP A 26 17.00 32.12 -12.45
CA ASP A 26 18.00 31.44 -11.63
C ASP A 26 17.46 31.11 -10.24
N ARG A 27 16.69 32.01 -9.60
CA ARG A 27 15.95 31.69 -8.37
C ARG A 27 14.86 30.66 -8.59
N SER A 28 14.15 30.70 -9.73
CA SER A 28 13.15 29.66 -10.03
C SER A 28 13.83 28.33 -10.34
N LYS A 29 15.00 28.30 -10.98
CA LYS A 29 15.86 27.11 -11.16
C LYS A 29 16.51 26.62 -9.86
N LEU A 30 16.89 27.49 -8.93
CA LEU A 30 17.39 27.13 -7.59
C LEU A 30 16.26 26.68 -6.66
N ALA A 31 15.05 27.24 -6.79
CA ALA A 31 13.86 26.82 -6.04
C ALA A 31 13.19 25.58 -6.66
N THR A 32 13.30 25.38 -7.98
CA THR A 32 12.92 24.10 -8.62
C THR A 32 14.00 23.06 -8.40
N ALA A 33 15.29 23.36 -8.48
CA ALA A 33 16.37 22.46 -8.03
C ALA A 33 16.24 22.13 -6.54
N GLY A 34 15.86 23.09 -5.70
CA GLY A 34 15.57 22.84 -4.29
C GLY A 34 14.37 21.91 -4.09
N ARG A 35 13.26 22.11 -4.80
CA ARG A 35 12.08 21.22 -4.71
C ARG A 35 12.32 19.87 -5.35
N THR A 36 12.91 19.77 -6.54
CA THR A 36 13.16 18.51 -7.23
C THR A 36 14.28 17.71 -6.59
N ALA A 37 15.34 18.35 -6.07
CA ALA A 37 16.35 17.66 -5.27
C ALA A 37 15.78 17.19 -3.93
N TYR A 38 14.98 18.01 -3.24
CA TYR A 38 14.29 17.59 -2.03
C TYR A 38 13.35 16.39 -2.29
N TRP A 39 12.52 16.46 -3.34
CA TRP A 39 11.65 15.36 -3.72
C TRP A 39 12.46 14.12 -4.12
N GLY A 40 13.57 14.27 -4.83
CA GLY A 40 14.47 13.16 -5.16
C GLY A 40 15.06 12.49 -3.92
N GLU A 41 15.44 13.28 -2.91
CA GLU A 41 15.94 12.75 -1.64
C GLU A 41 14.84 12.00 -0.86
N VAL A 42 13.65 12.59 -0.75
CA VAL A 42 12.48 11.96 -0.13
C VAL A 42 12.14 10.63 -0.81
N MET A 43 12.09 10.62 -2.15
CA MET A 43 11.83 9.39 -2.90
C MET A 43 12.92 8.35 -2.72
N GLY A 44 14.19 8.79 -2.65
CA GLY A 44 15.32 7.93 -2.32
C GLY A 44 15.14 7.24 -0.95
N TYR A 45 14.72 7.97 0.08
CA TYR A 45 14.45 7.39 1.41
C TYR A 45 13.27 6.40 1.39
N VAL A 46 12.17 6.74 0.72
CA VAL A 46 10.99 5.85 0.64
C VAL A 46 11.36 4.54 -0.06
N SER A 47 12.04 4.59 -1.20
CA SER A 47 12.45 3.39 -1.93
C SER A 47 13.49 2.57 -1.14
N ALA A 48 14.43 3.23 -0.46
CA ALA A 48 15.44 2.53 0.35
C ALA A 48 14.83 1.81 1.56
N THR A 49 13.79 2.38 2.17
CA THR A 49 13.14 1.81 3.36
C THR A 49 12.05 0.79 3.03
N PHE A 50 11.55 0.77 1.78
CA PHE A 50 10.43 -0.07 1.35
C PHE A 50 10.58 -1.55 1.74
N VAL A 51 11.68 -2.19 1.36
CA VAL A 51 11.92 -3.62 1.67
C VAL A 51 11.98 -3.86 3.17
N SER A 52 12.62 -2.95 3.91
CA SER A 52 12.69 -3.04 5.37
C SER A 52 11.31 -2.93 6.00
N ASN A 53 10.44 -2.04 5.50
CA ASN A 53 9.09 -1.88 6.00
C ASN A 53 8.25 -3.13 5.77
N VAL A 54 8.31 -3.73 4.58
CA VAL A 54 7.59 -5.00 4.29
C VAL A 54 8.06 -6.11 5.21
N VAL A 55 9.38 -6.28 5.39
CA VAL A 55 9.95 -7.32 6.25
C VAL A 55 9.55 -7.10 7.71
N MET A 56 9.64 -5.88 8.22
CA MET A 56 9.24 -5.54 9.59
C MET A 56 7.74 -5.77 9.81
N SER A 57 6.89 -5.38 8.85
CA SER A 57 5.45 -5.62 8.91
C SER A 57 5.15 -7.12 8.98
N VAL A 58 5.69 -7.92 8.05
CA VAL A 58 5.50 -9.38 8.03
C VAL A 58 6.00 -10.02 9.33
N ALA A 59 7.15 -9.59 9.85
CA ALA A 59 7.67 -10.08 11.12
C ALA A 59 6.74 -9.75 12.30
N PHE A 60 6.23 -8.51 12.37
CA PHE A 60 5.29 -8.10 13.41
C PHE A 60 3.97 -8.87 13.33
N ILE A 61 3.42 -9.04 12.13
CA ILE A 61 2.18 -9.82 11.91
C ILE A 61 2.40 -11.28 12.31
N LEU A 62 3.57 -11.84 12.00
CA LEU A 62 3.90 -13.21 12.40
C LEU A 62 3.86 -13.36 13.93
N VAL A 63 4.41 -12.39 14.68
CA VAL A 63 4.33 -12.38 16.15
C VAL A 63 2.89 -12.36 16.62
N VAL A 64 2.03 -11.53 16.03
CA VAL A 64 0.60 -11.46 16.37
C VAL A 64 -0.10 -12.79 16.08
N PHE A 65 0.14 -13.39 14.92
CA PHE A 65 -0.46 -14.68 14.56
C PHE A 65 0.02 -15.78 15.50
N VAL A 66 1.31 -15.84 15.84
CA VAL A 66 1.85 -16.80 16.82
C VAL A 66 1.21 -16.62 18.19
N TRP A 67 0.97 -15.38 18.60
CA TRP A 67 0.29 -15.09 19.85
C TRP A 67 -1.16 -15.61 19.88
N ILE A 68 -1.91 -15.48 18.78
CA ILE A 68 -3.29 -15.96 18.65
C ILE A 68 -3.34 -17.50 18.54
N THR A 69 -2.60 -18.07 17.60
CA THR A 69 -2.69 -19.51 17.28
C THR A 69 -1.95 -20.38 18.29
N ARG A 70 -0.99 -19.80 19.03
CA ARG A 70 -0.01 -20.48 19.89
C ARG A 70 0.87 -21.48 19.14
N SER A 71 0.99 -21.36 17.82
CA SER A 71 1.70 -22.32 16.99
C SER A 71 2.40 -21.67 15.79
N VAL A 72 3.74 -21.71 15.79
CA VAL A 72 4.57 -21.14 14.72
C VAL A 72 4.26 -21.74 13.33
N PRO A 73 4.15 -23.07 13.16
CA PRO A 73 3.85 -23.66 11.85
C PRO A 73 2.52 -23.17 11.28
N VAL A 74 1.52 -23.03 12.15
CA VAL A 74 0.20 -22.54 11.78
C VAL A 74 0.28 -21.09 11.30
N SER A 75 0.96 -20.24 12.08
CA SER A 75 1.09 -18.82 11.76
C SER A 75 1.85 -18.57 10.46
N LEU A 76 2.87 -19.39 10.17
CA LEU A 76 3.58 -19.32 8.89
C LEU A 76 2.69 -19.68 7.70
N VAL A 77 1.86 -20.71 7.83
CA VAL A 77 0.92 -21.10 6.77
C VAL A 77 -0.18 -20.06 6.60
N ALA A 78 -0.70 -19.51 7.69
CA ALA A 78 -1.68 -18.42 7.67
C ALA A 78 -1.13 -17.14 7.01
N MET A 79 0.19 -16.92 7.04
CA MET A 79 0.82 -15.75 6.42
C MET A 79 0.78 -15.79 4.89
N ILE A 80 0.77 -16.97 4.28
CA ILE A 80 0.86 -17.15 2.83
C ILE A 80 -0.26 -16.40 2.08
N PRO A 81 -1.56 -16.58 2.39
CA PRO A 81 -2.63 -15.83 1.72
C PRO A 81 -2.55 -14.32 1.95
N ASN A 82 -1.91 -13.85 3.02
CA ASN A 82 -1.85 -12.44 3.38
C ASN A 82 -0.80 -11.65 2.58
N VAL A 83 0.27 -12.29 2.11
CA VAL A 83 1.33 -11.62 1.33
C VAL A 83 1.06 -11.70 -0.18
N MET A 84 0.32 -12.72 -0.63
CA MET A 84 -0.01 -12.95 -2.03
C MET A 84 -0.70 -11.76 -2.74
N PRO A 85 -1.64 -11.00 -2.14
CA PRO A 85 -2.26 -9.84 -2.77
C PRO A 85 -1.25 -8.80 -3.24
N ILE A 86 -0.18 -8.59 -2.46
CA ILE A 86 0.91 -7.66 -2.78
C ILE A 86 1.66 -8.13 -4.03
N PHE A 87 2.01 -9.41 -4.08
CA PHE A 87 2.68 -9.98 -5.24
C PHE A 87 1.82 -9.87 -6.50
N VAL A 88 0.51 -10.13 -6.38
CA VAL A 88 -0.43 -9.99 -7.50
C VAL A 88 -0.53 -8.54 -7.94
N MET A 89 -0.63 -7.60 -7.00
CA MET A 89 -0.67 -6.16 -7.28
C MET A 89 0.59 -5.69 -8.01
N PHE A 90 1.79 -6.03 -7.52
CA PHE A 90 3.05 -5.66 -8.17
C PHE A 90 3.23 -6.33 -9.53
N SER A 91 2.83 -7.59 -9.65
CA SER A 91 2.88 -8.30 -10.92
C SER A 91 1.96 -7.66 -11.95
N ALA A 92 0.74 -7.29 -11.54
CA ALA A 92 -0.22 -6.60 -12.39
C ALA A 92 0.29 -5.23 -12.82
N ALA A 93 0.82 -4.44 -11.88
CA ALA A 93 1.39 -3.13 -12.17
C ALA A 93 2.51 -3.21 -13.21
N ARG A 94 3.46 -4.13 -12.99
CA ARG A 94 4.60 -4.32 -13.90
C ARG A 94 4.17 -4.84 -15.26
N ALA A 95 3.20 -5.77 -15.31
CA ALA A 95 2.65 -6.32 -16.54
C ALA A 95 1.92 -5.27 -17.39
N LEU A 96 1.27 -4.30 -16.75
CA LEU A 96 0.62 -3.16 -17.41
C LEU A 96 1.62 -2.05 -17.83
N GLY A 97 2.92 -2.24 -17.58
CA GLY A 97 3.96 -1.28 -17.95
C GLY A 97 4.12 -0.11 -16.99
N TYR A 98 3.53 -0.18 -15.80
CA TYR A 98 3.72 0.84 -14.77
C TYR A 98 4.99 0.56 -13.96
N ASP A 99 5.78 1.61 -13.74
CA ASP A 99 6.91 1.57 -12.82
C ASP A 99 6.42 1.65 -11.37
N LEU A 100 7.17 1.01 -10.48
CA LEU A 100 6.94 1.13 -9.04
C LEU A 100 7.36 2.53 -8.58
N TYR A 101 6.39 3.29 -8.09
CA TYR A 101 6.57 4.60 -7.47
C TYR A 101 6.19 4.55 -5.98
N GLU A 102 6.42 5.62 -5.25
CA GLU A 102 6.24 5.73 -3.80
C GLU A 102 4.83 5.39 -3.31
N GLY A 103 3.79 5.60 -4.12
CA GLY A 103 2.41 5.28 -3.74
C GLY A 103 2.20 3.79 -3.47
N PHE A 104 2.97 2.93 -4.13
CA PHE A 104 2.95 1.49 -3.89
C PHE A 104 3.37 1.10 -2.48
N CYS A 105 4.20 1.91 -1.80
CA CYS A 105 4.64 1.71 -0.42
C CYS A 105 3.54 2.04 0.62
N ILE A 106 2.51 2.78 0.18
CA ILE A 106 1.36 3.11 1.01
C ILE A 106 0.28 2.05 0.79
N ILE A 107 0.05 1.70 -0.47
CA ILE A 107 -0.97 0.73 -0.88
C ILE A 107 -0.63 -0.67 -0.35
N ASP A 108 0.63 -1.11 -0.44
CA ASP A 108 1.03 -2.43 0.07
C ASP A 108 0.80 -2.55 1.58
N SER A 109 1.16 -1.53 2.35
CA SER A 109 0.99 -1.47 3.80
C SER A 109 -0.49 -1.53 4.17
N LEU A 110 -1.34 -0.85 3.41
CA LEU A 110 -2.77 -0.86 3.61
C LEU A 110 -3.42 -2.19 3.19
N ALA A 111 -2.98 -2.77 2.07
CA ALA A 111 -3.44 -4.06 1.59
C ALA A 111 -3.08 -5.20 2.56
N ILE A 112 -1.84 -5.18 3.09
CA ILE A 112 -1.41 -6.06 4.18
C ILE A 112 -2.34 -5.88 5.38
N GLY A 113 -2.54 -4.64 5.83
CA GLY A 113 -3.36 -4.35 7.01
C GLY A 113 -4.78 -4.89 6.87
N ASN A 114 -5.39 -4.75 5.68
CA ASN A 114 -6.72 -5.27 5.39
C ASN A 114 -6.78 -6.81 5.44
N SER A 115 -5.89 -7.51 4.71
CA SER A 115 -5.90 -8.98 4.69
C SER A 115 -5.60 -9.57 6.08
N VAL A 116 -4.67 -8.95 6.81
CA VAL A 116 -4.30 -9.39 8.15
C VAL A 116 -5.44 -9.19 9.15
N ASN A 117 -6.18 -8.08 9.06
CA ASN A 117 -7.34 -7.84 9.91
C ASN A 117 -8.36 -8.97 9.78
N ASP A 118 -8.72 -9.31 8.54
CA ASP A 118 -9.66 -10.37 8.23
C ASP A 118 -9.16 -11.72 8.79
N THR A 119 -7.87 -12.04 8.59
CA THR A 119 -7.24 -13.23 9.15
C THR A 119 -7.24 -13.25 10.69
N ILE A 120 -6.96 -12.12 11.37
CA ILE A 120 -6.95 -12.05 12.84
C ILE A 120 -8.33 -12.41 13.39
N HIS A 121 -9.39 -11.84 12.83
CA HIS A 121 -10.75 -12.16 13.23
C HIS A 121 -11.03 -13.65 13.03
N TYR A 122 -10.67 -14.22 11.88
CA TYR A 122 -10.86 -15.63 11.63
C TYR A 122 -10.10 -16.53 12.62
N LEU A 123 -8.79 -16.31 12.78
CA LEU A 123 -7.94 -17.12 13.67
C LEU A 123 -8.36 -17.00 15.13
N PHE A 124 -8.82 -15.83 15.57
CA PHE A 124 -9.32 -15.62 16.92
C PHE A 124 -10.54 -16.50 17.21
N HIS A 125 -11.53 -16.51 16.30
CA HIS A 125 -12.73 -17.33 16.43
C HIS A 125 -12.41 -18.84 16.34
N VAL A 126 -11.53 -19.23 15.41
CA VAL A 126 -11.06 -20.62 15.31
C VAL A 126 -10.38 -21.06 16.61
N ARG A 127 -9.50 -20.22 17.17
CA ARG A 127 -8.83 -20.50 18.46
C ARG A 127 -9.82 -20.59 19.61
N ALA A 128 -10.77 -19.67 19.69
CA ALA A 128 -11.82 -19.70 20.72
C ALA A 128 -12.65 -20.99 20.64
N ASN A 129 -12.97 -21.46 19.44
CA ASN A 129 -13.68 -22.72 19.24
C ASN A 129 -12.84 -23.94 19.65
N LEU A 130 -11.54 -23.95 19.35
CA LEU A 130 -10.62 -25.00 19.83
C LEU A 130 -10.52 -25.01 21.36
N ASP A 131 -10.42 -23.84 22.00
CA ASP A 131 -10.37 -23.71 23.46
C ASP A 131 -11.69 -24.15 24.13
N ARG A 132 -12.82 -24.13 23.39
CA ARG A 132 -14.11 -24.71 23.80
C ARG A 132 -14.21 -26.22 23.56
N GLY A 133 -13.17 -26.85 23.03
CA GLY A 133 -13.09 -28.29 22.80
C GLY A 133 -13.68 -28.77 21.47
N LEU A 134 -13.98 -27.87 20.53
CA LEU A 134 -14.40 -28.29 19.19
C LEU A 134 -13.24 -28.97 18.45
N GLY A 135 -13.59 -29.92 17.58
CA GLY A 135 -12.63 -30.49 16.64
C GLY A 135 -12.15 -29.43 15.64
N MET A 136 -10.93 -29.59 15.13
CA MET A 136 -10.30 -28.64 14.23
C MET A 136 -11.14 -28.26 13.01
N GLU A 137 -11.75 -29.25 12.35
CA GLU A 137 -12.61 -29.03 11.19
C GLU A 137 -13.87 -28.24 11.54
N ASP A 138 -14.50 -28.57 12.68
CA ASP A 138 -15.67 -27.85 13.20
C ASP A 138 -15.32 -26.42 13.61
N SER A 139 -14.16 -26.21 14.25
CA SER A 139 -13.67 -24.89 14.63
C SER A 139 -13.44 -23.98 13.42
N LEU A 140 -12.85 -24.53 12.35
CA LEU A 140 -12.63 -23.81 11.09
C LEU A 140 -13.94 -23.48 10.38
N ARG A 141 -14.89 -24.41 10.37
CA ARG A 141 -16.21 -24.25 9.76
C ARG A 141 -17.05 -23.21 10.49
N GLU A 142 -17.11 -23.29 11.81
CA GLU A 142 -17.89 -22.36 12.63
C GLU A 142 -17.24 -20.97 12.64
N GLY A 143 -15.91 -20.89 12.74
CA GLY A 143 -15.20 -19.63 12.58
C GLY A 143 -15.52 -18.96 11.24
N PHE A 144 -15.55 -19.73 10.14
CA PHE A 144 -15.80 -19.15 8.82
C PHE A 144 -17.26 -18.69 8.69
N ARG A 145 -18.19 -19.42 9.31
CA ARG A 145 -19.60 -19.04 9.38
C ARG A 145 -19.82 -17.74 10.17
N GLU A 146 -19.04 -17.52 11.22
CA GLU A 146 -19.13 -16.32 12.06
C GLU A 146 -18.54 -15.09 11.37
N VAL A 147 -17.36 -15.19 10.75
CA VAL A 147 -16.64 -14.02 10.23
C VAL A 147 -16.66 -13.87 8.71
N GLY A 148 -16.90 -14.92 7.93
CA GLY A 148 -16.70 -14.91 6.47
C GLY A 148 -17.54 -13.88 5.73
N CYS A 149 -18.81 -13.70 6.13
CA CYS A 149 -19.67 -12.65 5.57
C CYS A 149 -19.16 -11.25 5.93
N SER A 150 -18.76 -11.06 7.19
CA SER A 150 -18.25 -9.76 7.67
C SER A 150 -16.95 -9.37 6.97
N MET A 151 -15.99 -10.30 6.84
CA MET A 151 -14.73 -10.10 6.12
C MET A 151 -14.96 -9.76 4.65
N THR A 152 -15.92 -10.45 4.01
CA THR A 152 -16.24 -10.19 2.61
C THR A 152 -16.81 -8.78 2.43
N ILE A 153 -17.75 -8.38 3.28
CA ILE A 153 -18.38 -7.06 3.21
C ILE A 153 -17.37 -5.96 3.51
N SER A 154 -16.53 -6.10 4.54
CA SER A 154 -15.50 -5.09 4.87
C SER A 154 -14.52 -4.91 3.73
N SER A 155 -13.97 -6.01 3.20
CA SER A 155 -12.98 -5.96 2.12
C SER A 155 -13.56 -5.38 0.82
N VAL A 156 -14.80 -5.73 0.47
CA VAL A 156 -15.48 -5.13 -0.69
C VAL A 156 -15.77 -3.65 -0.47
N LEU A 157 -16.18 -3.25 0.73
CA LEU A 157 -16.42 -1.84 1.06
C LEU A 157 -15.13 -1.02 0.94
N VAL A 158 -14.00 -1.55 1.42
CA VAL A 158 -12.69 -0.91 1.26
C VAL A 158 -12.33 -0.80 -0.23
N ALA A 159 -12.48 -1.88 -1.01
CA ALA A 159 -12.22 -1.87 -2.44
C ALA A 159 -13.03 -0.79 -3.18
N VAL A 160 -14.33 -0.71 -2.90
CA VAL A 160 -15.23 0.32 -3.46
C VAL A 160 -14.83 1.72 -2.99
N GLY A 161 -14.43 1.88 -1.72
CA GLY A 161 -13.92 3.14 -1.20
C GLY A 161 -12.71 3.66 -1.97
N PHE A 162 -11.80 2.78 -2.40
CA PHE A 162 -10.65 3.14 -3.21
C PHE A 162 -10.99 3.51 -4.66
N LEU A 163 -12.14 3.06 -5.19
CA LEU A 163 -12.64 3.53 -6.48
C LEU A 163 -13.03 5.02 -6.45
N ALA A 164 -13.24 5.62 -5.27
CA ALA A 164 -13.46 7.06 -5.15
C ALA A 164 -12.22 7.90 -5.57
N CYS A 165 -11.06 7.27 -5.78
CA CYS A 165 -9.87 7.93 -6.30
C CYS A 165 -9.87 8.08 -7.84
N LEU A 166 -10.77 7.41 -8.57
CA LEU A 166 -10.86 7.50 -10.04
C LEU A 166 -11.05 8.92 -10.59
N PRO A 167 -11.88 9.81 -10.01
CA PRO A 167 -12.06 11.18 -10.50
C PRO A 167 -10.91 12.13 -10.12
N ALA A 168 -9.83 11.65 -9.50
CA ALA A 168 -8.71 12.51 -9.11
C ALA A 168 -7.96 13.05 -10.34
N GLU A 169 -7.41 14.27 -10.24
CA GLU A 169 -6.63 14.88 -11.33
C GLU A 169 -5.22 14.28 -11.49
N GLY A 170 -4.71 13.59 -10.46
CA GLY A 170 -3.36 13.02 -10.46
C GLY A 170 -3.34 11.53 -10.80
N ILE A 171 -2.63 11.14 -11.87
CA ILE A 171 -2.41 9.73 -12.25
C ILE A 171 -1.95 8.86 -11.06
N PRO A 172 -1.01 9.28 -10.19
CA PRO A 172 -0.61 8.48 -9.04
C PRO A 172 -1.76 8.16 -8.08
N ILE A 173 -2.73 9.07 -7.91
CA ILE A 173 -3.88 8.86 -7.01
C ILE A 173 -4.87 7.88 -7.66
N ILE A 174 -5.13 8.03 -8.97
CA ILE A 174 -5.99 7.13 -9.73
C ILE A 174 -5.42 5.70 -9.69
N LEU A 175 -4.14 5.54 -10.01
CA LEU A 175 -3.46 4.24 -9.99
C LEU A 175 -3.48 3.63 -8.59
N SER A 176 -3.27 4.43 -7.54
CA SER A 176 -3.37 3.94 -6.17
C SER A 176 -4.75 3.37 -5.86
N GLY A 177 -5.82 4.02 -6.31
CA GLY A 177 -7.19 3.52 -6.16
C GLY A 177 -7.44 2.20 -6.90
N VAL A 178 -6.98 2.11 -8.15
CA VAL A 178 -7.15 0.91 -8.98
C VAL A 178 -6.38 -0.28 -8.41
N PHE A 179 -5.10 -0.11 -8.05
CA PHE A 179 -4.26 -1.19 -7.51
C PHE A 179 -4.70 -1.61 -6.11
N MET A 180 -5.15 -0.68 -5.27
CA MET A 180 -5.69 -1.02 -3.96
C MET A 180 -7.01 -1.81 -4.08
N CYS A 181 -7.90 -1.42 -4.99
CA CYS A 181 -9.12 -2.16 -5.28
C CYS A 181 -8.79 -3.59 -5.72
N LEU A 182 -7.84 -3.76 -6.65
CA LEU A 182 -7.35 -5.08 -7.06
C LEU A 182 -6.80 -5.88 -5.87
N ALA A 183 -5.95 -5.28 -5.04
CA ALA A 183 -5.35 -5.94 -3.89
C ALA A 183 -6.41 -6.42 -2.88
N CYS A 184 -7.42 -5.59 -2.56
CA CYS A 184 -8.52 -5.98 -1.68
C CYS A 184 -9.34 -7.15 -2.23
N LEU A 185 -9.68 -7.11 -3.52
CA LEU A 185 -10.47 -8.19 -4.15
C LEU A 185 -9.70 -9.51 -4.19
N VAL A 186 -8.39 -9.45 -4.41
CA VAL A 186 -7.52 -10.62 -4.34
C VAL A 186 -7.38 -11.12 -2.90
N ALA A 187 -7.19 -10.22 -1.93
CA ALA A 187 -7.09 -10.55 -0.51
C ALA A 187 -8.31 -11.31 -0.02
N VAL A 188 -9.51 -10.76 -0.23
CA VAL A 188 -10.76 -11.42 0.20
C VAL A 188 -10.97 -12.77 -0.49
N ALA A 189 -10.60 -12.90 -1.77
CA ALA A 189 -10.69 -14.18 -2.46
C ALA A 189 -9.74 -15.22 -1.83
N LEU A 190 -8.50 -14.84 -1.53
CA LEU A 190 -7.53 -15.72 -0.89
C LEU A 190 -7.93 -16.07 0.54
N ASP A 191 -8.48 -15.13 1.30
CA ASP A 191 -8.94 -15.37 2.66
C ASP A 191 -10.19 -16.28 2.71
N VAL A 192 -11.08 -16.16 1.73
CA VAL A 192 -12.28 -17.02 1.63
C VAL A 192 -11.97 -18.42 1.11
N PHE A 193 -11.12 -18.55 0.08
CA PHE A 193 -10.89 -19.84 -0.58
C PHE A 193 -9.64 -20.55 -0.07
N MET A 194 -8.52 -19.82 0.03
CA MET A 194 -7.21 -20.42 0.26
C MET A 194 -6.93 -20.60 1.75
N HIS A 195 -7.27 -19.61 2.58
CA HIS A 195 -7.00 -19.63 4.02
C HIS A 195 -7.59 -20.85 4.76
N PRO A 196 -8.91 -21.16 4.67
CA PRO A 196 -9.47 -22.33 5.32
C PRO A 196 -8.88 -23.65 4.78
N ALA A 197 -8.63 -23.74 3.46
CA ALA A 197 -8.03 -24.92 2.84
C ALA A 197 -6.60 -25.19 3.36
N MET A 198 -5.80 -24.14 3.51
CA MET A 198 -4.44 -24.23 4.04
C MET A 198 -4.44 -24.63 5.53
N LEU A 199 -5.35 -24.09 6.33
CA LEU A 199 -5.47 -24.47 7.74
C LEU A 199 -5.97 -25.91 7.93
N LEU A 200 -6.88 -26.39 7.08
CA LEU A 200 -7.35 -27.78 7.09
C LEU A 200 -6.22 -28.78 6.80
N SER A 201 -5.26 -28.41 5.95
CA SER A 201 -4.12 -29.26 5.63
C SER A 201 -3.19 -29.50 6.83
N LEU A 202 -3.27 -28.66 7.86
CA LEU A 202 -2.41 -28.73 9.03
C LEU A 202 -3.00 -29.64 10.11
N ARG A 203 -2.51 -30.88 10.16
CA ARG A 203 -2.81 -31.86 11.22
C ARG A 203 -2.31 -31.51 12.64
N ARG A 204 -1.54 -30.43 12.83
CA ARG A 204 -0.76 -30.14 14.06
C ARG A 204 -1.17 -28.85 14.82
N TRP A 205 -2.45 -28.50 14.85
CA TRP A 205 -2.97 -27.47 15.75
C TRP A 205 -3.08 -27.95 17.22
N ARG A 206 -2.01 -28.55 17.75
CA ARG A 206 -1.91 -28.91 19.18
C ARG A 206 -1.22 -27.80 19.94
#